data_AF-X1MN34-F1
#
_entry.id   AF-X1MN34-F1
#
_cell.length_a   1.000
_cell.length_b   1.000
_cell.length_c   1.000
_cell.angle_alpha   90.00
_cell.angle_beta   90.00
_cell.angle_gamma   90.00
#
_symmetry.space_group_name_H-M   'P 1'
#
loop_
_entity.id
_entity.type
_entity.pdbx_description
1 polymer ?
#
loop_
_entity_poly.entity_id
_entity_poly.type
_entity_poly.pdbx_seq_one_letter_code
_entity_poly.pdbx_strand_id
1 'polypeptide(L)'
;MSNIEELGRFKSYLSDRVQPGTVNLYMSALHTWLANIGSVNGDSLSPEAAQSYIDLLAKSGKSPSTIGIKAHAIMRFFRWRNQEIHLDCPTIRTREPEYLNMQEFKTVVAACRTQLEKTLVVVLFDTAVRISELLNLELDDVD
;
A
#
# COMPACT_ATOMS: atom_id res chain seq x y z
N MET A 1 -27.59 -6.10 7.62
CA MET A 1 -26.80 -5.00 6.99
C MET A 1 -25.97 -5.64 5.89
N SER A 2 -25.95 -5.07 4.69
CA SER A 2 -25.17 -5.65 3.59
C SER A 2 -23.69 -5.38 3.77
N ASN A 3 -22.81 -6.31 3.35
CA ASN A 3 -21.35 -6.13 3.38
C ASN A 3 -20.92 -4.84 2.63
N ILE A 4 -21.68 -4.43 1.62
CA ILE A 4 -21.44 -3.19 0.84
C ILE A 4 -21.68 -1.95 1.71
N GLU A 5 -22.74 -1.95 2.52
CA GLU A 5 -23.07 -0.82 3.40
C GLU A 5 -22.03 -0.68 4.53
N GLU A 6 -21.57 -1.80 5.10
CA GLU A 6 -20.50 -1.79 6.11
C GLU A 6 -19.19 -1.25 5.55
N LEU A 7 -18.80 -1.65 4.34
CA LEU A 7 -17.64 -1.09 3.65
C LEU A 7 -17.77 0.40 3.38
N GLY A 8 -18.96 0.88 3.01
CA GLY A 8 -19.23 2.31 2.84
C GLY A 8 -18.97 3.10 4.13
N ARG A 9 -19.48 2.60 5.26
CA ARG A 9 -19.26 3.23 6.58
C ARG A 9 -17.79 3.18 6.99
N PHE A 10 -17.11 2.05 6.74
CA PHE A 10 -15.70 1.92 7.03
C PHE A 10 -14.84 2.86 6.18
N LYS A 11 -15.17 3.03 4.90
CA LYS A 11 -14.50 4.00 4.02
C LYS A 11 -14.61 5.42 4.58
N SER A 12 -15.81 5.87 4.95
CA SER A 12 -15.98 7.18 5.58
C SER A 12 -15.18 7.31 6.89
N TYR A 13 -15.18 6.27 7.72
CA TYR A 13 -14.36 6.23 8.93
C TYR A 13 -12.85 6.38 8.64
N LEU A 14 -12.34 5.77 7.56
CA LEU A 14 -10.93 5.89 7.17
C LEU A 14 -10.60 7.27 6.60
N SER A 15 -11.50 7.85 5.78
CA SER A 15 -11.29 9.14 5.11
C SER A 15 -10.96 10.28 6.08
N ASP A 16 -11.49 10.25 7.30
CA ASP A 16 -11.22 11.28 8.32
C ASP A 16 -9.88 11.08 9.07
N ARG A 17 -9.18 9.96 8.83
CA ARG A 17 -8.07 9.49 9.70
C ARG A 17 -6.79 9.16 8.98
N VAL A 18 -6.85 8.83 7.69
CA VAL A 18 -5.67 8.43 6.91
C VAL A 18 -5.68 9.09 5.54
N GLN A 19 -4.50 9.14 4.92
CA GLN A 19 -4.31 9.72 3.60
C GLN A 19 -5.14 8.96 2.53
N PRO A 20 -5.59 9.63 1.46
CA PRO A 20 -6.42 9.02 0.41
C PRO A 20 -5.80 7.75 -0.20
N GLY A 21 -4.47 7.72 -0.36
CA GLY A 21 -3.74 6.54 -0.83
C GLY A 21 -3.93 5.32 0.08
N THR A 22 -3.92 5.51 1.39
CA THR A 22 -4.17 4.44 2.38
C THR A 22 -5.62 3.99 2.35
N VAL A 23 -6.58 4.91 2.20
CA VAL A 23 -8.01 4.57 2.04
C VAL A 23 -8.19 3.65 0.84
N ASN A 24 -7.66 4.06 -0.32
CA ASN A 24 -7.78 3.29 -1.56
C ASN A 24 -7.14 1.91 -1.44
N LEU A 25 -5.95 1.83 -0.83
CA LEU A 25 -5.24 0.58 -0.59
C LEU A 25 -6.04 -0.38 0.29
N TYR A 26 -6.59 0.11 1.40
CA TYR A 26 -7.35 -0.72 2.34
C TYR A 26 -8.68 -1.16 1.74
N MET A 27 -9.40 -0.25 1.07
CA MET A 27 -10.66 -0.61 0.41
C MET A 27 -10.44 -1.62 -0.72
N SER A 28 -9.37 -1.46 -1.51
CA SER A 28 -9.00 -2.45 -2.53
C SER A 28 -8.74 -3.83 -1.91
N ALA A 29 -7.99 -3.89 -0.81
CA ALA A 29 -7.73 -5.13 -0.09
C ALA A 29 -9.03 -5.80 0.39
N LEU A 30 -9.93 -5.03 1.01
CA LEU A 30 -11.21 -5.54 1.52
C LEU A 30 -12.13 -6.00 0.39
N HIS A 31 -12.23 -5.28 -0.72
CA HIS A 31 -13.01 -5.72 -1.87
C HIS A 31 -12.49 -7.05 -2.44
N THR A 32 -11.17 -7.21 -2.56
CA THR A 32 -10.59 -8.47 -3.03
C THR A 32 -10.81 -9.64 -2.08
N TRP A 33 -10.85 -9.37 -0.77
CA TRP A 33 -11.18 -10.38 0.24
C TRP A 33 -12.66 -10.78 0.19
N LEU A 34 -13.57 -9.81 0.12
CA LEU A 34 -15.01 -10.07 0.00
C LEU A 34 -15.36 -10.86 -1.27
N ALA A 35 -14.73 -10.51 -2.39
CA ALA A 35 -14.90 -11.25 -3.64
C ALA A 35 -14.43 -12.72 -3.49
N ASN A 36 -13.38 -12.95 -2.70
CA ASN A 36 -12.90 -14.30 -2.40
C ASN A 36 -13.89 -15.08 -1.52
N ILE A 37 -14.43 -14.47 -0.46
CA ILE A 37 -15.45 -15.11 0.40
C ILE A 37 -16.68 -15.54 -0.40
N GLY A 38 -17.17 -14.66 -1.28
CA GLY A 38 -18.30 -14.97 -2.18
C GLY A 38 -17.99 -16.10 -3.17
N SER A 39 -16.70 -16.37 -3.46
CA SER A 39 -16.27 -17.47 -4.32
C SER A 39 -16.05 -18.79 -3.55
N VAL A 40 -15.89 -18.72 -2.22
CA VAL A 40 -15.40 -19.83 -1.41
C VAL A 40 -16.50 -20.62 -0.71
N ASN A 41 -17.65 -20.01 -0.34
CA ASN A 41 -18.93 -20.69 0.03
C ASN A 41 -19.98 -19.76 0.67
N GLY A 42 -19.88 -18.43 0.52
CA GLY A 42 -20.82 -17.52 1.20
C GLY A 42 -20.56 -17.41 2.71
N ASP A 43 -19.30 -17.62 3.14
CA ASP A 43 -18.90 -17.46 4.54
C ASP A 43 -19.26 -16.07 5.08
N SER A 44 -19.51 -16.02 6.38
CA SER A 44 -19.68 -14.76 7.10
C SER A 44 -18.36 -13.99 7.20
N LEU A 45 -18.42 -12.68 7.48
CA LEU A 45 -17.25 -11.84 7.76
C LEU A 45 -16.57 -12.27 9.08
N SER A 46 -15.83 -13.37 9.03
CA SER A 46 -15.23 -14.04 10.19
C SER A 46 -13.70 -14.02 10.14
N PRO A 47 -13.03 -14.13 11.31
CA PRO A 47 -11.57 -14.24 11.38
C PRO A 47 -11.03 -15.45 10.61
N GLU A 48 -11.76 -16.57 10.58
CA GLU A 48 -11.37 -17.80 9.90
C GLU A 48 -11.38 -17.64 8.38
N ALA A 49 -12.40 -16.95 7.85
CA ALA A 49 -12.47 -16.58 6.44
C ALA A 49 -11.36 -15.59 6.04
N ALA A 50 -10.98 -14.70 6.97
CA ALA A 50 -9.83 -13.82 6.78
C ALA A 50 -8.51 -14.60 6.72
N GLN A 51 -8.27 -15.53 7.65
CA GLN A 51 -7.05 -16.34 7.65
C GLN A 51 -6.97 -17.22 6.40
N SER A 52 -8.08 -17.85 6.00
CA SER A 52 -8.15 -18.68 4.79
C SER A 52 -7.78 -17.89 3.53
N TYR A 53 -8.20 -16.62 3.46
CA TYR A 53 -7.81 -15.73 2.37
C TYR A 53 -6.31 -15.40 2.39
N ILE A 54 -5.73 -15.13 3.57
CA ILE A 54 -4.29 -14.88 3.71
C ILE A 54 -3.47 -16.12 3.28
N ASP A 55 -3.89 -17.31 3.70
CA ASP A 55 -3.25 -18.57 3.31
C ASP A 55 -3.33 -18.82 1.80
N LEU A 56 -4.46 -18.47 1.17
CA LEU A 56 -4.63 -18.55 -0.27
C LEU A 56 -3.70 -17.58 -1.01
N LEU A 57 -3.50 -16.36 -0.50
CA LEU A 57 -2.53 -15.43 -1.08
C LEU A 57 -1.09 -15.94 -0.95
N ALA A 58 -0.75 -16.56 0.18
CA ALA A 58 0.55 -17.17 0.38
C ALA A 58 0.76 -18.35 -0.60
N LYS A 59 -0.22 -19.26 -0.73
CA LYS A 59 -0.18 -20.40 -1.66
C LYS A 59 -0.11 -19.97 -3.13
N SER A 60 -0.72 -18.84 -3.48
CA SER A 60 -0.65 -18.27 -4.84
C SER A 60 0.64 -17.48 -5.12
N GLY A 61 1.59 -17.46 -4.19
CA GLY A 61 2.92 -16.86 -4.39
C GLY A 61 2.92 -15.33 -4.37
N LYS A 62 1.93 -14.69 -3.73
CA LYS A 62 1.96 -13.23 -3.53
C LYS A 62 3.10 -12.84 -2.59
N SER A 63 3.68 -11.66 -2.81
CA SER A 63 4.81 -11.20 -1.98
C SER A 63 4.38 -11.00 -0.52
N PRO A 64 5.25 -11.28 0.47
CA PRO A 64 4.94 -11.08 1.88
C PRO A 64 4.46 -9.67 2.21
N SER A 65 5.03 -8.64 1.58
CA SER A 65 4.59 -7.25 1.75
C SER A 65 3.15 -7.03 1.25
N THR A 66 2.79 -7.63 0.11
CA THR A 66 1.41 -7.55 -0.41
C THR A 66 0.43 -8.22 0.54
N ILE A 67 0.80 -9.39 1.07
CA ILE A 67 -0.02 -10.15 2.02
C ILE A 67 -0.19 -9.36 3.32
N GLY A 68 0.90 -8.81 3.87
CA GLY A 68 0.87 -8.00 5.08
C GLY A 68 -0.03 -6.77 4.96
N ILE A 69 0.03 -6.04 3.83
CA ILE A 69 -0.88 -4.91 3.58
C ILE A 69 -2.35 -5.35 3.61
N LYS A 70 -2.68 -6.46 2.96
CA LYS A 70 -4.04 -6.99 2.92
C LYS A 70 -4.51 -7.45 4.31
N ALA A 71 -3.65 -8.15 5.04
CA ALA A 71 -3.94 -8.58 6.41
C ALA A 71 -4.17 -7.39 7.34
N HIS A 72 -3.33 -6.34 7.27
CA HIS A 72 -3.51 -5.12 8.06
C HIS A 72 -4.82 -4.39 7.73
N ALA A 73 -5.22 -4.34 6.45
CA ALA A 73 -6.51 -3.77 6.08
C ALA A 73 -7.68 -4.55 6.71
N ILE A 74 -7.62 -5.89 6.69
CA ILE A 74 -8.65 -6.76 7.29
C ILE A 74 -8.66 -6.60 8.82
N MET A 75 -7.51 -6.69 9.49
CA MET A 75 -7.40 -6.47 10.94
C MET A 75 -7.93 -5.08 11.34
N ARG A 76 -7.65 -4.04 10.55
CA ARG A 76 -8.18 -2.69 10.79
C ARG A 76 -9.70 -2.64 10.66
N PHE A 77 -10.28 -3.36 9.71
CA PHE A 77 -11.72 -3.47 9.54
C PHE A 77 -12.39 -4.17 10.73
N PHE A 78 -11.84 -5.30 11.19
CA PHE A 78 -12.35 -5.97 12.40
C PHE A 78 -12.20 -5.10 13.65
N ARG A 79 -11.07 -4.41 13.81
CA ARG A 79 -10.89 -3.47 14.92
C ARG A 79 -11.93 -2.35 14.91
N TRP A 80 -12.30 -1.85 13.73
CA TRP A 80 -13.39 -0.88 13.60
C TRP A 80 -14.75 -1.46 14.01
N ARG A 81 -14.98 -2.76 13.80
CA ARG A 81 -16.13 -3.52 14.34
C ARG A 81 -15.99 -3.87 15.82
N ASN A 82 -14.99 -3.31 16.51
CA ASN A 82 -14.69 -3.59 17.91
C ASN A 82 -14.34 -5.08 18.17
N GLN A 83 -13.72 -5.73 17.18
CA GLN A 83 -13.21 -7.10 17.26
C GLN A 83 -11.71 -7.09 17.03
N GLU A 84 -10.93 -7.53 18.01
CA GLU A 84 -9.50 -7.74 17.81
C GLU A 84 -9.25 -9.15 17.29
N ILE A 85 -8.50 -9.23 16.18
CA ILE A 85 -8.14 -10.48 15.54
C ILE A 85 -6.65 -10.47 15.24
N HIS A 86 -6.06 -11.66 15.17
CA HIS A 86 -4.69 -11.86 14.69
C HIS A 86 -4.74 -12.67 13.40
N LEU A 87 -3.94 -12.26 12.41
CA LEU A 87 -3.78 -13.00 11.16
C LEU A 87 -2.32 -13.39 10.99
N ASP A 88 -2.07 -14.68 10.82
CA ASP A 88 -0.74 -15.22 10.59
C ASP A 88 -0.27 -14.82 9.19
N CYS A 89 0.77 -14.00 9.13
CA CYS A 89 1.33 -13.46 7.90
C CYS A 89 2.74 -14.01 7.65
N PRO A 90 3.13 -14.26 6.40
CA PRO A 90 4.50 -14.63 6.08
C PRO A 90 5.48 -13.51 6.46
N THR A 91 6.65 -13.89 6.97
CA THR A 91 7.70 -12.95 7.35
C THR A 91 8.19 -12.16 6.15
N ILE A 92 8.21 -10.82 6.27
CA ILE A 92 8.77 -9.93 5.25
C ILE A 92 10.29 -10.00 5.34
N ARG A 93 10.93 -10.49 4.27
CA ARG A 93 12.38 -10.38 4.10
C ARG A 93 12.68 -9.16 3.25
N THR A 94 13.21 -8.11 3.87
CA THR A 94 13.68 -6.92 3.16
C THR A 94 14.95 -7.27 2.41
N ARG A 95 14.98 -7.03 1.10
CA ARG A 95 16.23 -7.09 0.34
C ARG A 95 16.98 -5.78 0.53
N GLU A 96 18.30 -5.84 0.46
CA GLU A 96 19.08 -4.62 0.33
C GLU A 96 18.67 -3.91 -0.96
N PRO A 97 18.39 -2.60 -0.91
CA PRO A 97 18.08 -1.86 -2.12
C PRO A 97 19.33 -1.77 -3.00
N GLU A 98 19.10 -1.77 -4.30
CA GLU A 98 20.14 -1.48 -5.28
C GLU A 98 20.32 0.03 -5.36
N TYR A 99 21.57 0.50 -5.32
CA TYR A 99 21.91 1.92 -5.36
C TYR A 99 22.65 2.24 -6.66
N LEU A 100 22.36 3.40 -7.23
CA LEU A 100 23.11 3.91 -8.37
C LEU A 100 24.49 4.36 -7.91
N ASN A 101 25.53 3.94 -8.62
CA ASN A 101 26.84 4.54 -8.50
C ASN A 101 26.93 5.87 -9.30
N MET A 102 28.01 6.62 -9.08
CA MET A 102 28.19 7.94 -9.71
C MET A 102 28.22 7.88 -11.25
N GLN A 103 28.70 6.79 -11.84
CA GLN A 103 28.75 6.63 -13.30
C GLN A 103 27.35 6.34 -13.87
N GLU A 104 26.57 5.51 -13.18
CA GLU A 104 25.18 5.25 -13.53
C GLU A 104 24.34 6.52 -13.39
N PHE A 105 24.52 7.27 -12.30
CA PHE A 105 23.84 8.56 -12.11
C PHE A 105 24.14 9.54 -13.25
N LYS A 106 25.42 9.71 -13.63
CA LYS A 106 25.81 10.54 -14.78
C LYS A 106 25.15 10.08 -16.08
N THR A 107 24.99 8.77 -16.25
CA THR A 107 24.31 8.19 -17.42
C THR A 107 22.81 8.55 -17.44
N VAL A 108 22.14 8.49 -16.28
CA VAL A 108 20.74 8.92 -16.15
C VAL A 108 20.60 10.41 -16.47
N VAL A 109 21.45 11.26 -15.89
CA VAL A 109 21.45 12.72 -16.13
C VAL A 109 21.71 13.06 -17.59
N ALA A 110 22.58 12.31 -18.28
CA ALA A 110 22.86 12.50 -19.71
C ALA A 110 21.70 12.06 -20.62
N ALA A 111 20.82 11.18 -20.14
CA ALA A 111 19.65 10.70 -20.88
C ALA A 111 18.44 11.65 -20.80
N CYS A 112 18.44 12.60 -19.85
CA CYS A 112 17.39 13.61 -19.72
C CYS A 112 17.35 14.53 -20.95
N ARG A 113 16.15 14.74 -21.53
CA ARG A 113 15.94 15.53 -22.75
C ARG A 113 15.62 16.98 -22.47
N THR A 114 15.14 17.29 -21.27
CA THR A 114 14.70 18.63 -20.89
C THR A 114 15.41 19.11 -19.62
N GLN A 115 15.49 20.43 -19.46
CA GLN A 115 16.02 21.03 -18.23
C GLN A 115 15.20 20.61 -17.00
N LEU A 116 13.88 20.48 -17.16
CA LEU A 116 13.00 20.01 -16.09
C LEU A 116 13.37 18.59 -15.62
N GLU A 117 13.46 17.62 -16.54
CA GLU A 117 13.87 16.25 -16.20
C GLU A 117 15.22 16.21 -15.49
N LYS A 118 16.18 16.99 -16.01
CA LYS A 118 17.52 17.07 -15.43
C LYS A 118 17.50 17.62 -14.01
N THR A 119 16.77 18.72 -13.79
CA THR A 119 16.61 19.33 -12.47
C THR A 119 15.93 18.35 -11.51
N LEU A 120 14.86 17.66 -11.92
CA LEU A 120 14.17 16.69 -11.08
C LEU A 120 15.12 15.56 -10.63
N VAL A 121 15.87 14.97 -11.55
CA VAL A 121 16.83 13.89 -11.24
C VAL A 121 17.94 14.37 -10.31
N VAL A 122 18.49 15.55 -10.56
CA VAL A 122 19.59 16.11 -9.73
C VAL A 122 19.09 16.45 -8.33
N VAL A 123 17.93 17.08 -8.19
CA VAL A 123 17.37 17.42 -6.88
C VAL A 123 17.06 16.16 -6.09
N LEU A 124 16.45 15.13 -6.70
CA LEU A 124 16.21 13.84 -6.03
C LEU A 124 17.51 13.21 -5.50
N PHE A 125 18.58 13.25 -6.31
CA PHE A 125 19.84 12.64 -5.94
C PHE A 125 20.60 13.44 -4.86
N ASP A 126 20.64 14.75 -4.98
CA ASP A 126 21.44 15.62 -4.11
C ASP A 126 20.79 15.89 -2.75
N THR A 127 19.46 16.06 -2.72
CA THR A 127 18.71 16.40 -1.50
C THR A 127 18.09 15.19 -0.81
N ALA A 128 18.08 14.03 -1.46
CA ALA A 128 17.43 12.80 -0.99
C ALA A 128 15.94 12.95 -0.60
N VAL A 129 15.25 13.97 -1.15
CA VAL A 129 13.81 14.16 -0.96
C VAL A 129 13.01 13.05 -1.62
N ARG A 130 11.83 12.75 -1.07
CA ARG A 130 10.89 11.83 -1.70
C ARG A 130 10.29 12.46 -2.95
N ILE A 131 9.94 11.64 -3.92
CA ILE A 131 9.28 12.10 -5.17
C ILE A 131 8.05 12.96 -4.87
N SER A 132 7.23 12.58 -3.88
CA SER A 132 6.05 13.37 -3.50
C SER A 132 6.40 14.72 -2.90
N GLU A 133 7.54 14.84 -2.20
CA GLU A 133 7.99 16.12 -1.63
C GLU A 133 8.48 17.02 -2.77
N LEU A 134 9.30 16.50 -3.69
CA LEU A 134 9.75 17.23 -4.87
C LEU A 134 8.60 17.72 -5.76
N LEU A 135 7.56 16.90 -5.96
CA LEU A 135 6.40 17.28 -6.78
C LEU A 135 5.52 18.36 -6.13
N ASN A 136 5.68 18.62 -4.83
CA ASN A 136 4.96 19.66 -4.10
C ASN A 136 5.88 20.83 -3.69
N LEU A 137 7.11 20.90 -4.22
CA LEU A 137 8.05 21.97 -3.93
C LEU A 137 7.56 23.30 -4.53
N GLU A 138 7.47 24.34 -3.71
CA GLU A 138 7.10 25.70 -4.12
C GLU A 138 8.34 26.59 -4.29
N LEU A 139 8.19 27.72 -4.98
CA LEU A 139 9.32 28.67 -5.17
C LEU A 139 9.83 29.22 -3.84
N ASP A 140 8.93 29.39 -2.87
CA ASP A 140 9.26 29.94 -1.55
C ASP A 140 10.01 28.92 -0.66
N ASP A 141 10.11 27.65 -1.07
CA ASP A 141 10.89 26.61 -0.39
C ASP A 141 12.39 26.63 -0.76
N VAL A 142 12.79 27.48 -1.72
CA VAL A 142 14.16 27.54 -2.28
C VAL A 142 14.80 28.90 -1.95
N ASP A 143 15.84 28.88 -1.12
CA ASP A 143 16.65 30.05 -0.72
C ASP A 143 17.62 30.55 -1.81
#